data_AF-A0A965SCU4-F1
#
_entry.id   AF-A0A965SCU4-F1
#
_cell.length_a   1.000
_cell.length_b   1.000
_cell.length_c   1.000
_cell.angle_alpha   90.00
_cell.angle_beta   90.00
_cell.angle_gamma   90.00
#
_symmetry.space_group_name_H-M   'P 1'
#
loop_
_entity.id
_entity.type
_entity.pdbx_description
1 polymer ?
#
loop_
_entity_poly.entity_id
_entity_poly.type
_entity_poly.pdbx_seq_one_letter_code
_entity_poly.pdbx_strand_id
1 'polypeptide(L)' 'MAERLDYPHGVSALDSDLLRPQLAAIHLLRSGDRLALVDTGTSHSLPAVLDSIA' A
#
# COMPACT_ATOMS: atom_id res chain seq x y z
N MET A 1 0.98 -12.82 -2.36
CA MET A 1 1.16 -11.67 -1.46
C MET A 1 1.59 -10.52 -2.34
N ALA A 2 0.90 -9.39 -2.30
CA ALA A 2 1.29 -8.22 -3.07
C ALA A 2 2.64 -7.73 -2.56
N GLU A 3 3.63 -7.65 -3.45
CA GLU A 3 4.97 -7.16 -3.11
C GLU A 3 4.91 -5.64 -2.92
N ARG A 4 5.48 -5.14 -1.81
CA ARG A 4 5.60 -3.70 -1.59
C ARG A 4 6.71 -3.15 -2.49
N LEU A 5 6.35 -2.17 -3.31
CA LEU A 5 7.30 -1.44 -4.13
C LEU A 5 7.74 -0.18 -3.39
N ASP A 6 9.05 -0.07 -3.13
CA ASP A 6 9.64 1.10 -2.47
C ASP A 6 10.15 2.12 -3.50
N TYR A 7 9.81 3.39 -3.28
CA TYR A 7 10.23 4.53 -4.09
C TYR A 7 11.04 5.52 -3.23
N PRO A 8 11.76 6.47 -3.85
CA PRO A 8 12.44 7.54 -3.13
C PRO A 8 11.48 8.38 -2.25
N HIS A 9 12.06 9.11 -1.31
CA HIS A 9 11.35 10.09 -0.46
C HIS A 9 10.26 9.50 0.45
N GLY A 10 10.43 8.25 0.90
CA GLY A 10 9.53 7.61 1.87
C GLY A 10 8.18 7.20 1.27
N VAL A 11 8.11 7.05 -0.05
CA VAL A 11 6.92 6.59 -0.76
C VAL A 11 7.03 5.09 -1.01
N SER A 12 5.95 4.35 -0.79
CA SER A 12 5.84 2.96 -1.23
C SER A 12 4.44 2.67 -1.76
N ALA A 13 4.28 1.59 -2.53
CA ALA A 13 3.01 1.17 -3.09
C ALA A 13 2.75 -0.31 -2.84
N LEU A 14 1.48 -0.63 -2.63
CA LEU A 14 0.94 -1.98 -2.55
C LEU A 14 -0.10 -2.16 -3.65
N ASP A 15 -0.21 -3.35 -4.22
CA ASP A 15 -1.37 -3.70 -5.04
C ASP A 15 -2.65 -3.62 -4.20
N SER A 16 -3.71 -3.05 -4.77
CA SER A 16 -5.02 -2.94 -4.12
C SER A 16 -5.90 -4.20 -4.27
N ASP A 17 -5.43 -5.18 -5.05
CA ASP A 17 -6.18 -6.37 -5.48
C ASP A 17 -7.53 -6.01 -6.14
N LEU A 18 -7.60 -4.85 -6.80
CA LEU A 18 -8.80 -4.39 -7.48
C LEU A 18 -8.96 -5.10 -8.83
N LEU A 19 -9.88 -6.07 -8.90
CA LEU A 19 -10.32 -6.82 -10.09
C LEU A 19 -9.24 -7.69 -10.78
N ARG A 20 -8.02 -7.19 -10.94
CA ARG A 20 -6.86 -7.91 -11.48
C ARG A 20 -5.56 -7.33 -10.93
N PRO A 21 -4.46 -8.11 -10.93
CA PRO A 21 -3.16 -7.61 -10.52
C PRO A 21 -2.73 -6.36 -11.30
N GLN A 22 -2.05 -5.45 -10.61
CA GLN A 22 -1.45 -4.21 -11.08
C GLN A 22 -2.45 -3.23 -11.72
N LEU A 23 -3.73 -3.30 -11.34
CA LEU A 23 -4.75 -2.34 -11.80
C LEU A 23 -4.70 -1.02 -11.02
N ALA A 24 -4.64 -1.10 -9.69
CA ALA A 24 -4.65 0.05 -8.81
C ALA A 24 -3.76 -0.21 -7.59
N ALA A 25 -3.19 0.85 -7.02
CA ALA A 25 -2.20 0.77 -5.96
C ALA A 25 -2.53 1.68 -4.78
N ILE A 26 -2.43 1.13 -3.58
CA ILE A 26 -2.50 1.87 -2.32
C ILE A 26 -1.11 2.43 -2.04
N HIS A 27 -1.01 3.75 -1.89
CA HIS A 27 0.27 4.40 -1.62
C HIS A 27 0.44 4.67 -0.12
N LEU A 28 1.64 4.42 0.37
CA LEU A 28 2.06 4.70 1.73
C LEU A 28 3.08 5.82 1.70
N LEU A 29 2.84 6.87 2.48
CA LEU A 29 3.76 7.99 2.64
C LEU A 29 4.30 8.02 4.07
N ARG A 30 5.59 7.84 4.25
CA ARG A 30 6.26 7.93 5.56
C ARG A 30 6.84 9.32 5.79
N SER A 31 6.53 9.90 6.95
CA SER A 31 7.15 11.14 7.44
C SER A 31 7.46 10.98 8.92
N GLY A 32 8.76 10.81 9.23
CA GLY A 32 9.20 10.47 10.58
C GLY A 32 8.59 9.15 11.07
N ASP A 33 7.94 9.21 12.23
CA ASP A 33 7.23 8.09 12.86
C ASP A 33 5.80 7.88 12.33
N ARG A 34 5.33 8.75 11.43
CA ARG A 34 3.97 8.70 10.89
C ARG A 34 3.93 8.08 9.50
N LEU A 35 2.79 7.45 9.21
CA LEU A 35 2.43 6.89 7.92
C LEU A 35 1.07 7.44 7.50
N ALA A 36 0.97 7.91 6.25
CA ALA A 36 -0.30 8.21 5.61
C ALA A 36 -0.62 7.12 4.59
N LEU A 37 -1.85 6.60 4.67
CA LEU A 37 -2.42 5.73 3.65
C LEU A 37 -3.15 6.61 2.61
N VAL A 38 -2.85 6.43 1.34
CA VAL A 38 -3.51 7.12 0.23
C VAL A 38 -4.14 6.05 -0.67
N ASP A 39 -5.44 6.19 -0.93
CA ASP A 39 -6.39 5.16 -1.44
C ASP A 39 -7.19 4.50 -0.30
N THR A 40 -8.44 4.14 -0.59
CA THR A 40 -9.32 3.35 0.28
C THR A 40 -9.13 1.85 0.11
N GLY A 41 -8.52 1.42 -1.00
CA GLY A 41 -8.28 0.01 -1.32
C GLY A 41 -9.56 -0.80 -1.48
N THR A 42 -9.45 -2.10 -1.21
CA THR A 42 -10.56 -3.06 -1.16
C THR A 42 -10.51 -3.88 0.14
N SER A 43 -11.56 -4.64 0.43
CA SER A 43 -11.52 -5.62 1.52
C SER A 43 -10.43 -6.68 1.34
N HIS A 44 -10.02 -6.96 0.10
CA HIS A 44 -8.99 -7.95 -0.22
C HIS A 44 -7.59 -7.43 0.08
N SER A 45 -7.35 -6.12 -0.07
CA SER A 45 -6.07 -5.50 0.27
C SER A 45 -5.83 -5.33 1.77
N LEU A 46 -6.85 -5.49 2.62
CA LEU A 46 -6.75 -5.22 4.06
C LEU A 46 -5.63 -6.01 4.76
N PRO A 47 -5.47 -7.34 4.55
CA PRO A 47 -4.37 -8.07 5.18
C PRO A 47 -2.99 -7.54 4.77
N ALA A 48 -2.78 -7.29 3.47
CA ALA A 48 -1.50 -6.77 2.98
C ALA A 48 -1.20 -5.36 3.53
N VAL A 49 -2.22 -4.51 3.66
CA VAL A 49 -2.09 -3.18 4.26
C VAL A 49 -1.69 -3.29 5.74
N LEU A 50 -2.39 -4.11 6.53
CA LEU A 50 -2.09 -4.28 7.95
C LEU A 50 -0.68 -4.85 8.17
N ASP A 51 -0.28 -5.85 7.37
CA ASP A 51 1.07 -6.42 7.42
C ASP A 51 2.15 -5.39 7.07
N SER A 52 1.84 -4.39 6.23
CA SER A 52 2.80 -3.37 5.80
C SER A 52 3.03 -2.21 6.79
N ILE A 53 2.11 -2.04 7.76
CA ILE A 53 2.13 -0.95 8.73
C ILE A 53 2.37 -1.40 10.17
N ALA A 54 2.43 -2.72 10.42
CA ALA A 54 2.84 -3.32 11.69
C ALA A 54 4.34 -3.12 11.95
#